data_AF-A0A8H1QRU1-F1
#
_entry.id   AF-A0A8H1QRU1-F1
#
_cell.length_a   1.000
_cell.length_b   1.000
_cell.length_c   1.000
_cell.angle_alpha   90.00
_cell.angle_beta   90.00
_cell.angle_gamma   90.00
#
_symmetry.space_group_name_H-M   'P 1'
#
loop_
_entity.id
_entity.type
_entity.pdbx_description
1 polymer ?
#
loop_
_entity_poly.entity_id
_entity_poly.type
_entity_poly.pdbx_seq_one_letter_code
_entity_poly.pdbx_strand_id
1 'polypeptide(L)'
;MSSRDGELREGAVGLPGALGVTLSNMAPVNGAFLTAPAVVAAMGTQAPWAFVLTTLGLLATALTLGQFARRIVSSGGPVAFAYHAYAPLSSRLGVLLSSAMFYITLLSGPLTIGGVAVFAGTWMAASLHLGGLWWMALSLAVLVFGGAVVLRGIVESSRVAMALAAGQFAVLAGFSVLLLVRSGADAAARCTRPAATPEGSPGSAA
;
A
#
# COMPACT_ATOMS: atom_id res chain seq x y z
N MET A 1 17.79 -3.13 -39.55
CA MET A 1 17.05 -3.44 -38.32
C MET A 1 18.06 -3.65 -37.21
N SER A 2 18.38 -2.59 -36.46
CA SER A 2 19.26 -2.65 -35.29
C SER A 2 18.35 -2.68 -34.07
N SER A 3 18.37 -3.77 -33.31
CA SER A 3 17.86 -3.73 -31.94
C SER A 3 18.75 -2.76 -31.17
N ARG A 4 18.17 -1.69 -30.63
CA ARG A 4 18.82 -0.94 -29.57
C ARG A 4 18.81 -1.86 -28.35
N ASP A 5 19.99 -2.35 -27.96
CA ASP A 5 20.20 -3.33 -26.89
C ASP A 5 19.93 -2.79 -25.46
N GLY A 6 18.90 -1.95 -25.29
CA GLY A 6 18.53 -1.37 -24.01
C GLY A 6 17.08 -0.86 -23.91
N GLU A 7 16.25 -1.00 -24.95
CA GLU A 7 14.83 -0.64 -24.86
C GLU A 7 14.03 -1.81 -24.23
N LEU A 8 13.23 -1.49 -23.21
CA LEU A 8 12.36 -2.48 -22.56
C LEU A 8 11.31 -2.99 -23.56
N ARG A 9 11.18 -4.32 -23.67
CA ARG A 9 10.19 -4.94 -24.57
C ARG A 9 8.78 -4.53 -24.15
N GLU A 10 8.05 -3.92 -25.09
CA GLU A 10 6.65 -3.57 -24.88
C GLU A 10 5.83 -4.82 -24.54
N GLY A 11 4.99 -4.74 -23.50
CA GLY A 11 4.15 -5.85 -23.06
C GLY A 11 4.86 -6.98 -22.31
N ALA A 12 6.15 -6.86 -21.95
CA ALA A 12 6.92 -7.94 -21.31
C ALA A 12 6.30 -8.53 -20.02
N VAL A 13 5.55 -7.73 -19.26
CA VAL A 13 4.96 -8.11 -17.97
C VAL A 13 3.49 -8.54 -18.11
N GLY A 14 2.84 -8.17 -19.21
CA GLY A 14 1.40 -8.38 -19.42
C GLY A 14 0.50 -7.73 -18.37
N LEU A 15 -0.82 -7.84 -18.54
CA LEU A 15 -1.80 -7.32 -17.58
C LEU A 15 -1.71 -7.99 -16.20
N PRO A 16 -1.59 -9.33 -16.08
CA PRO A 16 -1.53 -9.98 -14.76
C PRO A 16 -0.29 -9.57 -13.96
N GLY A 17 0.88 -9.45 -14.61
CA GLY A 17 2.09 -8.99 -13.93
C GLY A 17 1.99 -7.52 -13.53
N ALA A 18 1.36 -6.66 -14.34
CA ALA A 18 1.14 -5.25 -14.01
C ALA A 18 0.19 -5.11 -12.81
N LEU A 19 -0.89 -5.90 -12.77
CA LEU A 19 -1.79 -5.98 -11.62
C LEU A 19 -1.06 -6.51 -10.39
N GLY A 20 -0.29 -7.59 -10.52
CA GLY A 20 0.48 -8.19 -9.43
C GLY A 20 1.44 -7.20 -8.78
N VAL A 21 2.21 -6.47 -9.57
CA VAL A 21 3.14 -5.43 -9.07
C VAL A 21 2.37 -4.27 -8.43
N THR A 22 1.28 -3.82 -9.06
CA THR A 22 0.46 -2.72 -8.52
C THR A 22 -0.15 -3.10 -7.17
N LEU A 23 -0.78 -4.28 -7.10
CA LEU A 23 -1.40 -4.81 -5.89
C LEU A 23 -0.37 -5.06 -4.78
N SER A 24 0.81 -5.60 -5.14
CA SER A 24 1.90 -5.80 -4.19
C SER A 24 2.42 -4.46 -3.66
N ASN A 25 2.49 -3.42 -4.48
CA ASN A 25 2.90 -2.08 -4.07
C ASN A 25 1.86 -1.37 -3.20
N MET A 26 0.56 -1.69 -3.34
CA MET A 26 -0.46 -1.19 -2.40
C MET A 26 -0.28 -1.74 -0.98
N ALA A 27 0.44 -2.86 -0.84
CA ALA A 27 0.75 -3.51 0.45
C ALA A 27 -0.46 -3.54 1.40
N PRO A 28 -1.57 -4.21 1.03
CA PRO A 28 -2.84 -4.11 1.76
C PRO A 28 -2.73 -4.50 3.25
N VAL A 29 -1.86 -5.48 3.56
CA VAL A 29 -1.56 -5.86 4.94
C VAL A 29 -0.92 -4.71 5.73
N ASN A 30 -0.03 -3.93 5.11
CA ASN A 30 0.57 -2.76 5.72
C ASN A 30 -0.48 -1.71 6.09
N GLY A 31 -1.41 -1.41 5.18
CA GLY A 31 -2.53 -0.51 5.47
C GLY A 31 -3.45 -1.03 6.59
N ALA A 32 -3.73 -2.33 6.62
CA ALA A 32 -4.57 -2.95 7.63
C ALA A 32 -3.95 -2.92 9.04
N PHE A 33 -2.63 -3.09 9.17
CA PHE A 33 -1.98 -3.14 10.49
C PHE A 33 -1.39 -1.80 10.97
N LEU A 34 -0.95 -0.92 10.06
CA LEU A 34 -0.38 0.38 10.45
C LEU A 34 -1.42 1.50 10.44
N THR A 35 -2.25 1.57 9.40
CA THR A 35 -3.15 2.72 9.20
C THR A 35 -4.52 2.49 9.83
N ALA A 36 -5.08 1.29 9.68
CA ALA A 36 -6.44 1.04 10.15
C ALA A 36 -6.63 1.21 11.67
N PRO A 37 -5.71 0.76 12.55
CA PRO A 37 -5.84 1.00 13.98
C PRO A 37 -5.82 2.49 14.33
N ALA A 38 -5.01 3.30 13.65
CA ALA A 38 -4.96 4.74 13.86
C ALA A 38 -6.27 5.43 13.45
N VAL A 39 -6.84 5.04 12.30
CA VAL A 39 -8.15 5.57 11.85
C VAL A 39 -9.26 5.16 12.81
N VAL A 40 -9.30 3.91 13.25
CA VAL A 40 -10.29 3.43 14.23
C VAL A 40 -10.10 4.10 15.60
N ALA A 41 -8.87 4.34 16.04
CA ALA A 41 -8.60 5.05 17.29
C ALA A 41 -9.09 6.51 17.25
N ALA A 42 -8.97 7.17 16.09
CA ALA A 42 -9.40 8.55 15.90
C ALA A 42 -10.92 8.71 15.67
N MET A 43 -11.53 7.76 14.95
CA MET A 43 -12.92 7.90 14.45
C MET A 43 -13.91 6.92 15.09
N GLY A 44 -13.43 5.95 15.86
CA GLY A 44 -14.26 4.92 16.49
C GLY A 44 -15.14 4.19 15.48
N THR A 45 -16.45 4.20 15.74
CA THR A 45 -17.46 3.55 14.90
C THR A 45 -17.65 4.19 13.52
N GLN A 46 -17.15 5.40 13.31
CA GLN A 46 -17.25 6.12 12.03
C GLN A 46 -16.13 5.76 11.05
N ALA A 47 -15.12 4.99 11.49
CA ALA A 47 -14.00 4.57 10.66
C ALA A 47 -14.38 3.94 9.30
N PRO A 48 -15.46 3.13 9.16
CA PRO A 48 -15.87 2.59 7.88
C PRO A 48 -16.14 3.67 6.82
N TRP A 49 -16.73 4.80 7.22
CA TRP A 49 -17.01 5.91 6.29
C TRP A 49 -15.74 6.57 5.78
N ALA A 50 -14.71 6.68 6.61
CA ALA A 50 -13.41 7.19 6.19
C ALA A 50 -12.79 6.30 5.09
N PHE A 51 -12.87 4.99 5.23
CA PHE A 51 -12.39 4.05 4.22
C PHE A 51 -13.20 4.13 2.92
N VAL A 52 -14.54 4.27 3.00
CA VAL A 52 -15.39 4.44 1.82
C VAL A 52 -15.03 5.73 1.06
N LEU A 53 -14.96 6.86 1.76
CA LEU A 53 -14.63 8.14 1.13
C LEU A 53 -13.22 8.14 0.53
N THR A 54 -12.26 7.56 1.25
CA THR A 54 -10.88 7.40 0.74
C THR A 54 -10.85 6.53 -0.50
N THR A 55 -11.62 5.43 -0.52
CA THR A 55 -11.72 4.54 -1.69
C THR A 55 -12.29 5.27 -2.90
N LEU A 56 -13.31 6.10 -2.72
CA LEU A 56 -13.88 6.90 -3.81
C LEU A 56 -12.86 7.91 -4.36
N GLY A 57 -12.12 8.60 -3.49
CA GLY A 57 -11.06 9.52 -3.90
C GLY A 57 -9.92 8.81 -4.67
N LEU A 58 -9.52 7.63 -4.19
CA LEU A 58 -8.52 6.80 -4.87
C LEU A 58 -9.02 6.28 -6.22
N LEU A 59 -10.30 5.91 -6.33
CA LEU A 59 -10.89 5.47 -7.58
C LEU A 59 -10.90 6.60 -8.62
N ALA A 60 -11.30 7.80 -8.24
CA ALA A 60 -11.26 8.98 -9.13
C ALA A 60 -9.83 9.26 -9.62
N THR A 61 -8.84 9.13 -8.73
CA THR A 61 -7.43 9.27 -9.06
C THR A 61 -6.96 8.18 -10.02
N ALA A 62 -7.34 6.92 -9.77
CA ALA A 62 -6.99 5.79 -10.62
C ALA A 62 -7.59 5.91 -12.03
N LEU A 63 -8.83 6.39 -12.15
CA LEU A 63 -9.47 6.67 -13.44
C LEU A 63 -8.73 7.75 -14.22
N THR A 64 -8.32 8.82 -13.54
CA THR A 64 -7.54 9.91 -14.15
C THR A 64 -6.17 9.42 -14.62
N LEU A 65 -5.48 8.65 -13.78
CA LEU A 65 -4.20 8.04 -14.12
C LEU A 65 -4.33 7.08 -15.31
N GLY A 66 -5.43 6.33 -15.38
CA GLY A 66 -5.76 5.48 -16.53
C GLY A 66 -5.92 6.26 -17.83
N GLN A 67 -6.47 7.48 -17.80
CA GLN A 67 -6.50 8.34 -18.98
C GLN A 67 -5.10 8.79 -19.40
N PHE A 68 -4.25 9.16 -18.44
CA PHE A 68 -2.87 9.55 -18.72
C PHE A 68 -2.06 8.39 -19.30
N ALA A 69 -2.19 7.19 -18.74
CA ALA A 69 -1.50 5.99 -19.23
C ALA A 69 -1.86 5.64 -20.67
N ARG A 70 -3.07 5.98 -21.14
CA ARG A 70 -3.48 5.80 -22.54
C ARG A 70 -2.92 6.84 -23.49
N ARG A 71 -2.58 8.04 -23.01
CA ARG A 71 -2.11 9.17 -23.82
C ARG A 71 -0.59 9.32 -23.80
N ILE A 72 0.05 8.92 -22.71
CA ILE A 72 1.49 9.05 -22.49
C ILE A 72 2.05 7.64 -22.31
N VAL A 73 2.61 7.09 -23.38
CA VAL A 73 3.32 5.80 -23.31
C VAL A 73 4.74 6.06 -22.84
N SER A 74 4.99 5.85 -21.54
CA SER A 74 6.29 6.06 -20.93
C SER A 74 6.57 5.00 -19.86
N SER A 75 7.81 4.50 -19.82
CA SER A 75 8.31 3.64 -18.75
C SER A 75 8.49 4.36 -17.41
N GLY A 76 8.46 5.71 -17.41
CA GLY A 76 8.61 6.52 -16.20
C GLY A 76 7.34 6.62 -15.33
N GLY A 77 6.22 6.05 -15.77
CA GLY A 77 4.99 5.97 -14.98
C GLY A 77 4.47 7.33 -14.50
N PRO A 78 3.97 7.44 -13.24
CA PRO A 78 3.42 8.68 -12.70
C PRO A 78 4.39 9.88 -12.73
N VAL A 79 5.70 9.64 -12.61
CA VAL A 79 6.73 10.69 -12.67
C VAL A 79 6.76 11.31 -14.08
N ALA A 80 6.71 10.47 -15.12
CA ALA A 80 6.65 10.94 -16.50
C ALA A 80 5.33 11.66 -16.80
N PHE A 81 4.21 11.18 -16.25
CA PHE A 81 2.92 11.86 -16.41
C PHE A 81 2.93 13.25 -15.80
N ALA A 82 3.50 13.41 -14.60
CA ALA A 82 3.67 14.71 -13.97
C ALA A 82 4.53 15.64 -14.84
N TYR A 83 5.64 15.15 -15.40
CA TYR A 83 6.46 15.97 -16.30
C TYR A 83 5.67 16.42 -17.53
N HIS A 84 5.05 15.49 -18.26
CA HIS A 84 4.33 15.79 -19.50
C HIS A 84 3.06 16.62 -19.31
N ALA A 85 2.41 16.53 -18.13
CA ALA A 85 1.24 17.35 -17.82
C ALA A 85 1.58 18.84 -17.63
N TYR A 86 2.74 19.15 -17.04
CA TYR A 86 3.09 20.52 -16.63
C TYR A 86 4.21 21.17 -17.46
N ALA A 87 5.03 20.38 -18.16
CA ALA A 87 6.09 20.90 -19.03
C ALA A 87 5.58 21.87 -20.13
N PRO A 88 4.39 21.69 -20.74
CA PRO A 88 3.86 22.64 -21.72
C PRO A 88 3.52 24.02 -21.13
N LEU A 89 3.21 24.11 -19.83
CA LEU A 89 2.94 25.38 -19.15
C LEU A 89 4.25 26.07 -18.76
N SER A 90 5.17 25.30 -18.18
CA SER A 90 6.51 25.78 -17.81
C SER A 90 7.44 24.60 -17.60
N SER A 91 8.58 24.61 -18.29
CA SER A 91 9.61 23.58 -18.12
C SER A 91 10.07 23.45 -16.67
N ARG A 92 10.16 24.57 -15.93
CA ARG A 92 10.55 24.55 -14.50
C ARG A 92 9.50 23.87 -13.62
N LEU A 93 8.21 24.10 -13.89
CA LEU A 93 7.13 23.44 -13.16
C LEU A 93 7.08 21.95 -13.45
N GLY A 94 7.27 21.55 -14.71
CA GLY A 94 7.37 20.15 -15.11
C GLY A 94 8.51 19.42 -14.37
N VAL A 95 9.71 20.01 -14.32
CA VAL A 95 10.85 19.44 -13.59
C VAL A 95 10.58 19.39 -12.08
N LEU A 96 10.06 20.47 -11.49
CA LEU A 96 9.80 20.52 -10.06
C LEU A 96 8.79 19.44 -9.60
N LEU A 97 7.65 19.34 -10.28
CA LEU A 97 6.58 18.42 -9.89
C LEU A 97 6.95 16.95 -10.16
N SER A 98 7.62 16.66 -11.28
CA SER A 98 8.13 15.30 -11.55
C SER A 98 9.21 14.90 -10.56
N SER A 99 10.13 15.81 -10.20
CA SER A 99 11.15 15.55 -9.18
C SER A 99 10.53 15.32 -7.81
N ALA A 100 9.53 16.11 -7.42
CA ALA A 100 8.80 15.91 -6.17
C ALA A 100 8.12 14.54 -6.13
N MET A 101 7.43 14.15 -7.20
CA MET A 101 6.84 12.80 -7.35
C MET A 101 7.89 11.69 -7.25
N PHE A 102 9.05 11.87 -7.89
CA PHE A 102 10.15 10.93 -7.82
C PHE A 102 10.66 10.76 -6.37
N TYR A 103 10.94 11.85 -5.66
CA TYR A 103 11.42 11.79 -4.29
C TYR A 103 10.39 11.22 -3.31
N ILE A 104 9.11 11.53 -3.46
CA ILE A 104 8.04 10.94 -2.65
C ILE A 104 7.99 9.42 -2.87
N THR A 105 8.06 8.99 -4.13
CA THR A 105 8.05 7.56 -4.47
C THR A 105 9.30 6.86 -3.93
N LEU A 106 10.47 7.49 -4.05
CA LEU A 106 11.74 6.99 -3.56
C LEU A 106 11.73 6.84 -2.02
N LEU A 107 11.18 7.83 -1.30
CA LEU A 107 11.13 7.82 0.16
C LEU A 107 10.08 6.84 0.71
N SER A 108 9.00 6.59 -0.05
CA SER A 108 7.94 5.65 0.33
C SER A 108 8.45 4.23 0.58
N GLY A 109 9.43 3.76 -0.22
CA GLY A 109 10.01 2.42 -0.09
C GLY A 109 10.65 2.18 1.28
N PRO A 110 11.69 2.95 1.68
CA PRO A 110 12.32 2.84 2.99
C PRO A 110 11.35 3.02 4.16
N LEU A 111 10.39 3.96 4.04
CA LEU A 111 9.37 4.17 5.08
C LEU A 111 8.50 2.92 5.28
N THR A 112 8.05 2.30 4.20
CA THR A 112 7.23 1.09 4.25
C THR A 112 8.03 -0.09 4.82
N ILE A 113 9.27 -0.27 4.37
CA ILE A 113 10.16 -1.33 4.88
C ILE A 113 10.42 -1.15 6.38
N GLY A 114 10.70 0.09 6.81
CA GLY A 114 10.90 0.41 8.22
C GLY A 114 9.68 0.13 9.08
N GLY A 115 8.49 0.52 8.61
CA GLY A 115 7.22 0.24 9.30
C GLY A 115 6.97 -1.26 9.49
N VAL A 116 7.17 -2.06 8.44
CA VAL A 116 7.02 -3.52 8.50
C VAL A 116 8.06 -4.15 9.44
N ALA A 117 9.30 -3.69 9.40
CA ALA A 117 10.37 -4.19 10.27
C ALA A 117 10.08 -3.94 11.76
N VAL A 118 9.62 -2.73 12.10
CA VAL A 118 9.23 -2.38 13.48
C VAL A 118 8.03 -3.23 13.93
N PHE A 119 7.01 -3.37 13.08
CA PHE A 119 5.85 -4.20 13.39
C PHE A 119 6.22 -5.67 13.60
N ALA A 120 7.07 -6.24 12.74
CA ALA A 120 7.54 -7.61 12.88
C ALA A 120 8.30 -7.79 14.20
N GLY A 121 9.16 -6.84 14.57
CA GLY A 121 9.91 -6.88 15.83
C GLY A 121 9.00 -6.84 17.06
N THR A 122 8.03 -5.93 17.10
CA THR A 122 7.09 -5.84 18.23
C THR A 122 6.19 -7.07 18.31
N TRP A 123 5.73 -7.59 17.18
CA TRP A 123 4.89 -8.79 17.13
C TRP A 123 5.65 -10.05 17.56
N MET A 124 6.90 -10.24 17.11
CA MET A 124 7.73 -11.39 17.51
C MET A 124 8.04 -11.38 19.01
N ALA A 125 8.33 -10.20 19.56
CA ALA A 125 8.54 -10.05 20.99
C ALA A 125 7.26 -10.37 21.79
N ALA A 126 6.11 -9.86 21.35
CA ALA A 126 4.84 -10.02 22.05
C ALA A 126 4.22 -11.41 21.91
N SER A 127 4.36 -12.06 20.75
CA SER A 127 3.64 -13.30 20.42
C SER A 127 4.52 -14.54 20.54
N LEU A 128 5.79 -14.44 20.14
CA LEU A 128 6.72 -15.57 20.10
C LEU A 128 7.74 -15.53 21.25
N HIS A 129 7.73 -14.47 22.06
CA HIS A 129 8.72 -14.24 23.11
C HIS A 129 10.16 -14.27 22.58
N LEU A 130 10.35 -13.95 21.29
CA LEU A 130 11.66 -13.91 20.63
C LEU A 130 12.24 -12.50 20.74
N GLY A 131 13.46 -12.40 21.26
CA GLY A 131 14.16 -11.12 21.47
C GLY A 131 14.60 -10.41 20.19
N GLY A 132 15.26 -9.25 20.37
CA GLY A 132 15.59 -8.29 19.31
C GLY A 132 16.51 -8.77 18.18
N LEU A 133 17.19 -9.91 18.29
CA LEU A 133 18.04 -10.43 17.20
C LEU A 133 17.22 -11.13 16.11
N TRP A 134 16.09 -11.73 16.46
CA TRP A 134 15.31 -12.55 15.54
C TRP A 134 14.57 -11.73 14.48
N TRP A 135 14.10 -10.53 14.83
CA TRP A 135 13.51 -9.63 13.83
C TRP A 135 14.55 -9.19 12.81
N MET A 136 15.79 -8.92 13.24
CA MET A 136 16.87 -8.49 12.36
C MET A 136 17.29 -9.61 11.41
N ALA A 137 17.32 -10.85 11.91
CA ALA A 137 17.52 -12.04 11.09
C ALA A 137 16.41 -12.22 10.04
N LEU A 138 15.13 -12.05 10.43
CA LEU A 138 13.99 -12.10 9.52
C LEU A 138 14.08 -11.00 8.44
N SER A 139 14.36 -9.76 8.84
CA SER A 139 14.52 -8.64 7.89
C SER A 139 15.66 -8.87 6.91
N LEU A 140 16.79 -9.41 7.37
CA LEU A 140 17.90 -9.77 6.50
C LEU A 140 17.50 -10.89 5.51
N ALA A 141 16.79 -11.91 5.97
CA ALA A 141 16.31 -12.98 5.11
C ALA A 141 15.34 -12.46 4.03
N VAL A 142 14.43 -11.55 4.38
CA VAL A 142 13.52 -10.89 3.44
C VAL A 142 14.28 -10.02 2.45
N LEU A 143 15.30 -9.28 2.89
CA LEU A 143 16.13 -8.46 2.00
C LEU A 143 16.90 -9.32 1.00
N VAL A 144 17.52 -10.41 1.44
CA VAL A 144 18.23 -11.37 0.57
C VAL A 144 17.27 -12.01 -0.42
N PHE A 145 16.11 -12.46 0.04
CA PHE A 145 15.08 -13.05 -0.82
C PHE A 145 14.57 -12.05 -1.86
N GLY A 146 14.20 -10.84 -1.42
CA GLY A 146 13.73 -9.76 -2.30
C GLY A 146 14.78 -9.36 -3.34
N GLY A 147 16.04 -9.19 -2.90
CA GLY A 147 17.16 -8.94 -3.79
C GLY A 147 17.34 -10.04 -4.84
N ALA A 148 17.32 -11.30 -4.41
CA ALA A 148 17.44 -12.44 -5.33
C ALA A 148 16.29 -12.49 -6.36
N VAL A 149 15.07 -12.14 -5.97
CA VAL A 149 13.91 -12.08 -6.87
C VAL A 149 14.01 -10.92 -7.85
N VAL A 150 14.38 -9.73 -7.39
CA VAL A 150 14.52 -8.54 -8.25
C VAL A 150 15.65 -8.71 -9.27
N LEU A 151 16.76 -9.33 -8.87
CA LEU A 151 17.89 -9.61 -9.76
C LEU A 151 17.58 -10.64 -10.87
N ARG A 152 16.51 -11.43 -10.75
CA ARG A 152 16.04 -12.36 -11.79
C ARG A 152 15.23 -11.69 -12.91
N GLY A 153 14.99 -10.38 -12.80
CA GLY A 153 14.31 -9.59 -13.82
C GLY A 153 12.81 -9.40 -13.55
N ILE A 154 12.21 -8.48 -14.31
CA ILE A 154 10.88 -7.93 -14.03
C ILE A 154 9.75 -8.97 -14.18
N VAL A 155 9.89 -9.94 -15.08
CA VAL A 155 8.86 -10.97 -15.29
C VAL A 155 8.75 -11.88 -14.07
N GLU A 156 9.86 -12.45 -13.62
CA GLU A 156 9.87 -13.30 -12.42
C GLU A 156 9.51 -12.51 -11.16
N SER A 157 10.04 -11.30 -11.03
CA SER A 157 9.66 -10.41 -9.92
C SER A 157 8.15 -10.12 -9.90
N SER A 158 7.52 -9.91 -11.06
CA SER A 158 6.07 -9.66 -11.14
C SER A 158 5.23 -10.87 -10.77
N ARG A 159 5.69 -12.09 -11.10
CA ARG A 159 5.02 -13.35 -10.73
C ARG A 159 5.06 -13.58 -9.23
N VAL A 160 6.23 -13.38 -8.62
CA VAL A 160 6.39 -13.49 -7.16
C VAL A 160 5.55 -12.42 -6.46
N ALA A 161 5.59 -11.17 -6.93
CA ALA A 161 4.77 -10.09 -6.40
C ALA A 161 3.27 -10.42 -6.47
N MET A 162 2.79 -10.96 -7.60
CA MET A 162 1.40 -11.38 -7.76
C MET A 162 1.03 -12.50 -6.78
N ALA A 163 1.87 -13.50 -6.61
CA ALA A 163 1.63 -14.60 -5.68
C ALA A 163 1.56 -14.12 -4.22
N LEU A 164 2.49 -13.25 -3.81
CA LEU A 164 2.49 -12.63 -2.49
C LEU A 164 1.26 -11.76 -2.27
N ALA A 165 0.90 -10.92 -3.24
CA ALA A 165 -0.29 -10.08 -3.18
C ALA A 165 -1.58 -10.91 -3.05
N ALA A 166 -1.73 -11.96 -3.87
CA ALA A 166 -2.87 -12.86 -3.79
C ALA A 166 -2.97 -13.55 -2.40
N GLY A 167 -1.83 -13.98 -1.85
CA GLY A 167 -1.77 -14.54 -0.49
C GLY A 167 -2.20 -13.53 0.57
N GLN A 168 -1.73 -12.28 0.48
CA GLN A 168 -2.13 -11.21 1.40
C GLN A 168 -3.66 -10.95 1.35
N PHE A 169 -4.24 -10.87 0.16
CA PHE A 169 -5.69 -10.69 0.01
C PHE A 169 -6.47 -11.88 0.57
N ALA A 170 -6.01 -13.12 0.33
CA ALA A 170 -6.67 -14.31 0.86
C ALA A 170 -6.67 -14.31 2.40
N VAL A 171 -5.56 -13.95 3.03
CA VAL A 171 -5.47 -13.84 4.50
C VAL A 171 -6.40 -12.77 5.03
N LEU A 172 -6.39 -11.55 4.45
CA LEU A 172 -7.26 -10.45 4.89
C LEU A 172 -8.74 -10.77 4.68
N ALA A 173 -9.10 -11.36 3.54
CA ALA A 173 -10.46 -11.79 3.26
C ALA A 173 -10.93 -12.87 4.26
N GLY A 174 -10.06 -13.84 4.56
CA GLY A 174 -10.33 -14.87 5.57
C GLY A 174 -10.60 -14.27 6.95
N PHE A 175 -9.76 -13.32 7.41
CA PHE A 175 -10.00 -12.60 8.67
C PHE A 175 -11.30 -11.80 8.63
N SER A 176 -11.59 -11.10 7.54
CA SER A 176 -12.82 -10.32 7.38
C SER A 176 -14.06 -11.20 7.51
N VAL A 177 -14.10 -12.33 6.79
CA VAL A 177 -15.22 -13.28 6.87
C VAL A 177 -15.34 -13.87 8.27
N LEU A 178 -14.24 -14.28 8.90
CA LEU A 178 -14.25 -14.80 10.27
C LEU A 178 -14.81 -13.79 11.28
N LEU A 179 -14.42 -12.52 11.16
CA LEU A 179 -14.90 -11.43 12.02
C LEU A 179 -16.39 -11.15 11.79
N LEU A 180 -16.86 -11.15 10.53
CA LEU A 180 -18.28 -10.98 10.23
C LEU A 180 -19.12 -12.11 10.83
N VAL A 181 -18.68 -13.36 10.69
CA VAL A 181 -19.37 -14.52 11.27
C VAL A 181 -19.39 -14.45 12.80
N ARG A 182 -18.31 -14.00 13.45
CA ARG A 182 -18.24 -13.86 14.91
C ARG A 182 -18.99 -12.66 15.47
N SER A 183 -19.10 -11.57 14.70
CA SER A 183 -19.68 -10.30 15.17
C SER A 183 -21.21 -10.22 15.03
N GLY A 184 -21.82 -11.10 14.24
CA GLY A 184 -23.28 -11.18 14.09
C GLY A 184 -23.94 -9.89 13.60
N ALA A 185 -25.24 -9.72 13.86
CA ALA A 185 -26.04 -8.55 13.43
C ALA A 185 -25.63 -7.22 14.11
N ASP A 186 -24.86 -7.28 15.19
CA ASP A 186 -24.44 -6.11 15.97
C ASP A 186 -23.36 -5.26 15.29
N ALA A 187 -22.71 -5.78 14.25
CA ALA A 187 -21.70 -5.03 13.49
C ALA A 187 -22.31 -3.86 12.71
N ALA A 188 -23.45 -4.08 12.06
CA ALA A 188 -24.11 -3.05 11.23
C ALA A 188 -24.74 -1.92 12.06
N ALA A 189 -25.29 -2.24 13.25
CA ALA A 189 -25.94 -1.27 14.13
C ALA A 189 -24.96 -0.28 14.80
N ARG A 190 -23.66 -0.62 14.88
CA ARG A 190 -22.64 0.24 15.50
C ARG A 190 -22.08 1.29 14.53
N CYS A 191 -22.08 1.03 13.23
CA CYS A 191 -21.55 1.94 12.19
C CYS A 191 -22.35 3.25 12.02
N THR A 192 -23.54 3.36 12.62
CA THR A 192 -24.42 4.53 12.52
C THR A 192 -24.53 5.34 13.81
N ARG A 193 -23.93 4.88 14.93
CA ARG A 193 -23.91 5.67 16.16
C ARG A 193 -22.82 6.76 16.07
N PRO A 194 -23.15 8.02 16.43
CA PRO A 194 -22.15 9.06 16.62
C PRO A 194 -21.09 8.58 17.60
N ALA A 195 -19.83 8.98 17.38
CA ALA A 195 -18.77 8.74 18.35
C ALA A 195 -19.23 9.29 19.71
N ALA A 196 -19.24 8.45 20.74
CA ALA A 196 -19.54 8.91 22.10
C ALA A 196 -18.56 10.04 22.42
N THR A 197 -19.09 11.20 22.78
CA THR A 197 -18.31 12.28 23.38
C THR A 197 -17.54 11.71 24.57
N PRO A 198 -16.29 12.13 24.81
CA PRO A 198 -15.55 11.72 26.00
C PRO A 198 -16.18 12.40 27.23
N GLU A 199 -17.32 11.88 27.69
CA GLU A 199 -17.86 12.21 29.00
C GLU A 199 -17.18 11.31 30.03
N GLY A 200 -16.27 11.92 30.76
CA GLY A 200 -15.58 11.33 31.89
C GLY A 200 -14.85 12.41 32.68
N SER A 201 -15.58 13.39 33.22
CA SER A 201 -15.11 14.05 34.45
C SER A 201 -15.54 13.18 35.64
N PRO A 202 -14.66 12.91 36.62
CA PRO A 202 -14.99 12.07 37.75
C PRO A 202 -15.75 12.90 38.80
N GLY A 203 -16.99 12.52 39.09
CA GLY A 203 -17.66 12.95 40.32
C GLY A 203 -19.18 13.18 40.23
N SER A 204 -19.96 12.14 40.55
CA SER A 204 -21.05 12.26 41.54
C SER A 204 -21.58 10.85 41.89
N ALA A 205 -20.91 10.22 42.85
CA ALA A 205 -21.51 9.21 43.70
C ALA A 205 -21.24 9.65 45.15
N ALA A 206 -22.15 10.46 45.67
CA ALA A 206 -22.40 10.69 47.09
C ALA A 206 -23.88 11.06 47.21
#